data_AF-Q03486-F1
#
_entry.id   AF-Q03486-F1
#
_cell.length_a   1.000
_cell.length_b   1.000
_cell.length_c   1.000
_cell.angle_alpha   90.00
_cell.angle_beta   90.00
_cell.angle_gamma   90.00
#
_symmetry.space_group_name_H-M   'P 1'
#
loop_
_entity.id
_entity.type
_entity.pdbx_description
1 polymer ?
#
loop_
_entity_poly.entity_id
_entity_poly.type
_entity_poly.pdbx_seq_one_letter_code
_entity_poly.pdbx_strand_id
1 'polypeptide(L)'
;MSNDWETVQEKAFTAWVNGVLKHVDEKVTDITQDFSDGIKLAHFLELLSGKKMPKKPEEARSRIHKINNVFLAMQFLEQMEVKVEGVAAEDFVDSNKKLILGFLWTLYRKYRIHVIKEGDKSSEEGLLLWCKNTTAGYDGVDIKSFKTGFRDGHAFLALAHKYDPAQFNYDELNKLSPDQRLEKAFEIAEKTINIPKLLDVNEVMKGTADERALILYTSLFFHAFSAQAQARAAAGARDSLQDQLSSAQQSKEELMKKVSELEKANAELKSRYEDELKKLKEQPEIQTDRANTQTKRGDDLQARLTSSSKRADQEFSLLLLLRQQFDQHVLDMHNWRKLVEVDTVADFLMEVKTPLVEELAKAGGFDVQVSKLRGSLENETKVIHQYLKDKEDFNKQKISKK
;
A
#
# COMPACT_ATOMS: atom_id res chain seq x y z
N MET A 1 -25.38 8.86 41.49
CA MET A 1 -24.96 9.78 40.42
C MET A 1 -24.46 8.91 39.29
N SER A 2 -25.23 8.77 38.22
CA SER A 2 -24.78 8.07 37.02
C SER A 2 -23.65 8.91 36.43
N ASN A 3 -22.45 8.33 36.30
CA ASN A 3 -21.37 8.99 35.57
C ASN A 3 -21.71 8.89 34.09
N ASP A 4 -22.51 9.84 33.60
CA ASP A 4 -23.09 9.78 32.25
C ASP A 4 -22.00 9.70 31.17
N TRP A 5 -20.85 10.34 31.39
CA TRP A 5 -19.67 10.23 30.53
C TRP A 5 -19.11 8.79 30.41
N GLU A 6 -19.19 7.96 31.46
CA GLU A 6 -18.74 6.56 31.40
C GLU A 6 -19.65 5.75 30.49
N THR A 7 -20.96 6.01 30.53
CA THR A 7 -21.95 5.37 29.66
C THR A 7 -21.74 5.78 28.20
N VAL A 8 -21.42 7.05 27.95
CA VAL A 8 -21.07 7.55 26.61
C VAL A 8 -19.86 6.82 26.05
N GLN A 9 -18.76 6.79 26.81
CA GLN A 9 -17.51 6.13 26.39
C GLN A 9 -17.68 4.63 26.24
N GLU A 10 -18.41 3.97 27.14
CA GLU A 10 -18.71 2.55 27.07
C GLU A 10 -19.45 2.18 25.79
N LYS A 11 -20.54 2.90 25.45
CA LYS A 11 -21.27 2.66 24.20
C LYS A 11 -20.38 2.87 22.98
N ALA A 12 -19.60 3.94 22.98
CA ALA A 12 -18.68 4.26 21.90
C ALA A 12 -17.62 3.17 21.69
N PHE A 13 -16.93 2.78 22.75
CA PHE A 13 -15.88 1.79 22.68
C PHE A 13 -16.44 0.40 22.40
N THR A 14 -17.62 0.06 22.91
CA THR A 14 -18.29 -1.20 22.56
C THR A 14 -18.59 -1.26 21.07
N ALA A 15 -19.12 -0.18 20.48
CA ALA A 15 -19.35 -0.11 19.04
C ALA A 15 -18.04 -0.20 18.23
N TRP A 16 -16.99 0.51 18.68
CA TRP A 16 -15.68 0.47 18.04
C TRP A 16 -15.04 -0.93 18.10
N VAL A 17 -15.01 -1.54 19.29
CA VAL A 17 -14.48 -2.90 19.52
C VAL A 17 -15.22 -3.91 18.65
N ASN A 18 -16.55 -3.88 18.62
CA ASN A 18 -17.33 -4.74 17.73
C ASN A 18 -17.06 -4.49 16.25
N GLY A 19 -16.79 -3.24 15.85
CA GLY A 19 -16.36 -2.91 14.50
C GLY A 19 -15.04 -3.58 14.10
N VAL A 20 -14.11 -3.70 15.05
CA VAL A 20 -12.81 -4.39 14.85
C VAL A 20 -12.99 -5.90 14.89
N LEU A 21 -13.75 -6.43 15.85
CA LEU A 21 -13.97 -7.88 16.03
C LEU A 21 -14.89 -8.51 14.98
N LYS A 22 -15.62 -7.70 14.18
CA LYS A 22 -16.48 -8.19 13.09
C LYS A 22 -15.77 -9.16 12.14
N HIS A 23 -14.45 -9.06 12.00
CA HIS A 23 -13.65 -9.93 11.13
C HIS A 23 -13.43 -11.36 11.67
N VAL A 24 -13.70 -11.61 12.95
CA VAL A 24 -13.50 -12.91 13.61
C VAL A 24 -14.81 -13.50 14.18
N ASP A 25 -15.96 -12.94 13.79
CA ASP A 25 -17.31 -13.33 14.26
C ASP A 25 -17.49 -13.32 15.80
N GLU A 26 -16.68 -12.51 16.49
CA GLU A 26 -16.82 -12.29 17.92
C GLU A 26 -17.62 -11.02 18.19
N LYS A 27 -18.46 -11.06 19.23
CA LYS A 27 -19.24 -9.92 19.70
C LYS A 27 -18.99 -9.66 21.17
N VAL A 28 -18.91 -8.38 21.49
CA VAL A 28 -18.83 -7.84 22.84
C VAL A 28 -20.14 -7.10 23.14
N THR A 29 -20.77 -7.46 24.24
CA THR A 29 -22.00 -6.85 24.75
C THR A 29 -21.72 -5.93 25.92
N ASP A 30 -20.84 -6.35 26.82
CA ASP A 30 -20.37 -5.57 27.96
C ASP A 30 -18.84 -5.65 27.97
N ILE A 31 -18.19 -4.56 27.53
CA ILE A 31 -16.73 -4.48 27.46
C ILE A 31 -16.04 -4.72 28.81
N THR A 32 -16.71 -4.51 29.95
CA THR A 32 -16.11 -4.74 31.27
C THR A 32 -16.09 -6.22 31.63
N GLN A 33 -17.14 -6.95 31.26
CA GLN A 33 -17.27 -8.39 31.53
C GLN A 33 -16.61 -9.24 30.45
N ASP A 34 -16.85 -8.92 29.18
CA ASP A 34 -16.40 -9.68 28.03
C ASP A 34 -14.87 -9.64 27.86
N PHE A 35 -14.18 -8.64 28.42
CA PHE A 35 -12.72 -8.55 28.40
C PHE A 35 -12.07 -9.14 29.67
N SER A 36 -12.87 -9.52 30.67
CA SER A 36 -12.36 -9.98 31.98
C SER A 36 -11.53 -11.26 31.92
N ASP A 37 -11.66 -12.07 30.86
CA ASP A 37 -10.91 -13.32 30.68
C ASP A 37 -9.63 -13.16 29.84
N GLY A 38 -9.42 -11.97 29.27
CA GLY A 38 -8.28 -11.59 28.44
C GLY A 38 -8.28 -12.17 27.01
N ILE A 39 -9.19 -13.07 26.65
CA ILE A 39 -9.17 -13.73 25.32
C ILE A 39 -9.68 -12.78 24.23
N LYS A 40 -10.87 -12.20 24.42
CA LYS A 40 -11.43 -11.23 23.47
C LYS A 40 -10.57 -9.96 23.39
N LEU A 41 -9.98 -9.55 24.52
CA LEU A 41 -9.03 -8.43 24.57
C LEU A 41 -7.81 -8.72 23.69
N ALA A 42 -7.21 -9.90 23.83
CA ALA A 42 -6.10 -10.35 23.00
C ALA A 42 -6.44 -10.33 21.49
N HIS A 43 -7.57 -10.92 21.10
CA HIS A 43 -8.02 -10.92 19.69
C HIS A 43 -8.25 -9.51 19.16
N PHE A 44 -8.89 -8.65 19.95
CA PHE A 44 -9.09 -7.25 19.63
C PHE A 44 -7.75 -6.54 19.37
N LEU A 45 -6.74 -6.75 20.22
CA LEU A 45 -5.42 -6.14 20.06
C LEU A 45 -4.66 -6.67 18.83
N GLU A 46 -4.75 -7.97 18.52
CA GLU A 46 -4.17 -8.51 17.30
C GLU A 46 -4.76 -7.87 16.04
N LEU A 47 -6.09 -7.73 16.00
CA LEU A 47 -6.79 -7.12 14.86
C LEU A 47 -6.52 -5.62 14.76
N LEU A 48 -6.54 -4.91 15.89
CA LEU A 48 -6.25 -3.48 15.94
C LEU A 48 -4.83 -3.16 15.46
N SER A 49 -3.89 -4.04 15.79
CA SER A 49 -2.48 -3.89 15.46
C SER A 49 -2.09 -4.38 14.07
N GLY A 50 -2.84 -5.33 13.51
CA GLY A 50 -2.43 -6.12 12.36
C GLY A 50 -1.23 -7.05 12.64
N LYS A 51 -0.87 -7.27 13.91
CA LYS A 51 0.26 -8.11 14.33
C LYS A 51 -0.24 -9.29 15.19
N LYS A 52 0.50 -10.39 15.17
CA LYS A 52 0.21 -11.56 16.01
C LYS A 52 0.91 -11.44 17.36
N MET A 53 0.21 -11.85 18.41
CA MET A 53 0.79 -11.88 19.74
C MET A 53 1.87 -12.97 19.82
N PRO A 54 2.98 -12.73 20.54
CA PRO A 54 4.05 -13.72 20.71
C PRO A 54 3.57 -14.99 21.42
N LYS A 55 2.62 -14.86 22.35
CA LYS A 55 2.03 -15.96 23.12
C LYS A 55 0.51 -15.84 23.04
N LYS A 56 -0.15 -16.97 22.79
CA LYS A 56 -1.61 -17.03 22.77
C LYS A 56 -2.17 -17.07 24.20
N PRO A 57 -3.34 -16.45 24.44
CA PRO A 57 -4.04 -16.62 25.70
C PRO A 57 -4.46 -18.08 25.87
N GLU A 58 -4.45 -18.54 27.11
CA GLU A 58 -4.89 -19.88 27.48
C GLU A 58 -6.37 -19.90 27.85
N GLU A 59 -6.96 -21.09 27.97
CA GLU A 59 -8.34 -21.23 28.41
C GLU A 59 -8.50 -20.72 29.85
N ALA A 60 -9.42 -19.77 30.06
CA ALA A 60 -9.59 -19.01 31.29
C ALA A 60 -10.28 -19.79 32.44
N ARG A 61 -9.68 -20.91 32.87
CA ARG A 61 -10.27 -21.84 33.87
C ARG A 61 -10.25 -21.33 35.31
N SER A 62 -9.42 -20.34 35.61
CA SER A 62 -9.24 -19.80 36.96
C SER A 62 -8.97 -18.30 36.90
N ARG A 63 -9.14 -17.58 38.03
CA ARG A 63 -8.79 -16.16 38.12
C ARG A 63 -7.33 -15.90 37.72
N ILE A 64 -6.42 -16.80 38.08
CA ILE A 64 -4.99 -16.70 37.74
C ILE A 64 -4.79 -16.78 36.22
N HIS A 65 -5.49 -17.69 35.53
CA HIS A 65 -5.42 -17.76 34.05
C HIS A 65 -5.96 -16.48 33.40
N LYS A 66 -7.05 -15.91 33.91
CA LYS A 66 -7.61 -14.64 33.43
C LYS A 66 -6.60 -13.49 33.55
N ILE A 67 -5.98 -13.35 34.73
CA ILE A 67 -4.96 -12.32 34.98
C ILE A 67 -3.78 -12.50 34.02
N ASN A 68 -3.30 -13.73 33.86
CA ASN A 68 -2.19 -14.01 32.95
C ASN A 68 -2.53 -13.67 31.49
N ASN A 69 -3.73 -13.99 31.02
CA ASN A 69 -4.17 -13.65 29.67
C ASN A 69 -4.22 -12.13 29.44
N VAL A 70 -4.81 -11.39 30.37
CA VAL A 70 -4.85 -9.92 30.31
C VAL A 70 -3.43 -9.34 30.37
N PHE A 71 -2.57 -9.88 31.25
CA PHE A 71 -1.17 -9.47 31.35
C PHE A 71 -0.41 -9.67 30.04
N LEU A 72 -0.57 -10.81 29.36
CA LEU A 72 0.03 -11.05 28.04
C LEU A 72 -0.46 -10.05 27.00
N ALA A 73 -1.76 -9.73 26.99
CA ALA A 73 -2.35 -8.73 26.10
C ALA A 73 -1.77 -7.32 26.37
N MET A 74 -1.56 -6.96 27.64
CA MET A 74 -0.94 -5.70 28.02
C MET A 74 0.55 -5.64 27.66
N GLN A 75 1.30 -6.73 27.86
CA GLN A 75 2.71 -6.80 27.46
C GLN A 75 2.88 -6.66 25.95
N PHE A 76 1.95 -7.20 25.17
CA PHE A 76 1.93 -7.02 23.71
C PHE A 76 1.79 -5.55 23.31
N LEU A 77 1.03 -4.75 24.06
CA LEU A 77 0.90 -3.31 23.80
C LEU A 77 2.21 -2.54 24.00
N GLU A 78 3.03 -2.94 24.96
CA GLU A 78 4.34 -2.31 25.18
C GLU A 78 5.25 -2.50 23.96
N GLN A 79 5.22 -3.69 23.34
CA GLN A 79 5.95 -3.97 22.08
C GLN A 79 5.45 -3.13 20.91
N MET A 80 4.22 -2.65 20.99
CA MET A 80 3.61 -1.74 20.03
C MET A 80 3.85 -0.28 20.36
N GLU A 81 4.72 0.02 21.34
CA GLU A 81 5.00 1.36 21.84
C GLU A 81 3.74 2.08 22.33
N VAL A 82 2.74 1.33 22.83
CA VAL A 82 1.59 1.91 23.53
C VAL A 82 1.87 1.83 25.02
N LYS A 83 2.00 2.98 25.68
CA LYS A 83 2.12 3.04 27.14
C LYS A 83 0.73 3.24 27.72
N VAL A 84 0.25 2.25 28.47
CA VAL A 84 -0.96 2.38 29.27
C VAL A 84 -0.53 2.47 30.74
N GLU A 85 -0.68 3.65 31.33
CA GLU A 85 -0.27 3.91 32.71
C GLU A 85 -1.45 3.74 33.67
N GLY A 86 -1.20 3.14 34.82
CA GLY A 86 -2.17 3.08 35.92
C GLY A 86 -3.32 2.08 35.74
N VAL A 87 -3.17 1.11 34.83
CA VAL A 87 -4.11 -0.03 34.68
C VAL A 87 -3.32 -1.32 34.87
N ALA A 88 -3.81 -2.20 35.74
CA ALA A 88 -3.26 -3.54 35.98
C ALA A 88 -4.14 -4.62 35.36
N ALA A 89 -3.64 -5.86 35.28
CA ALA A 89 -4.39 -6.97 34.72
C ALA A 89 -5.60 -7.34 35.60
N GLU A 90 -5.45 -7.22 36.92
CA GLU A 90 -6.50 -7.42 37.91
C GLU A 90 -7.70 -6.51 37.69
N ASP A 91 -7.47 -5.27 37.21
CA ASP A 91 -8.55 -4.31 36.97
C ASP A 91 -9.52 -4.77 35.88
N PHE A 92 -9.05 -5.55 34.91
CA PHE A 92 -9.93 -6.19 33.92
C PHE A 92 -10.70 -7.36 34.52
N VAL A 93 -10.00 -8.23 35.26
CA VAL A 93 -10.60 -9.44 35.83
C VAL A 93 -11.67 -9.09 36.88
N ASP A 94 -11.44 -8.02 37.63
CA ASP A 94 -12.35 -7.49 38.64
C ASP A 94 -13.35 -6.47 38.06
N SER A 95 -13.37 -6.28 36.74
CA SER A 95 -14.33 -5.44 35.99
C SER A 95 -14.36 -3.97 36.42
N ASN A 96 -13.19 -3.37 36.67
CA ASN A 96 -13.06 -1.97 37.02
C ASN A 96 -13.32 -1.06 35.80
N LYS A 97 -14.60 -0.72 35.60
CA LYS A 97 -15.10 0.05 34.45
C LYS A 97 -14.26 1.29 34.14
N LYS A 98 -13.94 2.11 35.14
CA LYS A 98 -13.21 3.37 34.94
C LYS A 98 -11.81 3.14 34.35
N LEU A 99 -11.10 2.12 34.83
CA LEU A 99 -9.75 1.82 34.36
C LEU A 99 -9.78 1.14 32.99
N ILE A 100 -10.74 0.26 32.73
CA ILE A 100 -10.96 -0.36 31.41
C ILE A 100 -11.28 0.72 30.36
N LEU A 101 -12.15 1.69 30.68
CA LEU A 101 -12.45 2.82 29.79
C LEU A 101 -11.22 3.71 29.57
N GLY A 102 -10.41 3.94 30.60
CA GLY A 102 -9.13 4.67 30.47
C GLY A 102 -8.12 3.97 29.56
N PHE A 103 -8.03 2.64 29.67
CA PHE A 103 -7.23 1.79 28.78
C PHE A 103 -7.71 1.91 27.33
N LEU A 104 -9.02 1.74 27.10
CA LEU A 104 -9.62 1.82 25.76
C LEU A 104 -9.48 3.22 25.16
N TRP A 105 -9.61 4.27 25.96
CA TRP A 105 -9.33 5.64 25.52
C TRP A 105 -7.89 5.78 25.03
N THR A 106 -6.90 5.22 25.73
CA THR A 106 -5.49 5.30 25.34
C THR A 106 -5.26 4.66 23.97
N LEU A 107 -5.89 3.50 23.73
CA LEU A 107 -5.85 2.83 22.43
C LEU A 107 -6.60 3.61 21.35
N TYR A 108 -7.82 4.06 21.63
CA TYR A 108 -8.62 4.84 20.69
C TYR A 108 -7.85 6.09 20.26
N ARG A 109 -7.27 6.81 21.23
CA ARG A 109 -6.44 7.98 20.97
C ARG A 109 -5.29 7.62 20.03
N LYS A 110 -4.52 6.56 20.29
CA LYS A 110 -3.39 6.17 19.45
C LYS A 110 -3.78 5.75 18.03
N TYR A 111 -4.78 4.87 17.89
CA TYR A 111 -5.08 4.23 16.60
C TYR A 111 -6.12 4.98 15.76
N ARG A 112 -6.97 5.80 16.38
CA ARG A 112 -8.06 6.52 15.71
C ARG A 112 -7.80 8.01 15.63
N ILE A 113 -7.28 8.63 16.70
CA ILE A 113 -7.08 10.08 16.75
C ILE A 113 -5.70 10.51 16.24
N HIS A 114 -4.59 9.90 16.70
CA HIS A 114 -3.23 10.34 16.29
C HIS A 114 -2.96 10.16 14.80
N VAL A 115 -3.67 9.25 14.14
CA VAL A 115 -3.56 9.02 12.70
C VAL A 115 -4.22 10.13 11.87
N ILE A 116 -5.06 10.96 12.49
CA ILE A 116 -5.73 12.09 11.85
C ILE A 116 -4.68 13.19 11.64
N LYS A 117 -4.47 13.57 10.38
CA LYS A 117 -3.58 14.65 9.97
C LYS A 117 -4.33 15.61 9.07
N GLU A 118 -4.23 16.90 9.40
CA GLU A 118 -4.81 17.99 8.63
C GLU A 118 -3.77 19.10 8.54
N GLY A 119 -3.27 19.39 7.34
CA GLY A 119 -2.09 20.25 7.15
C GLY A 119 -0.89 19.72 7.95
N ASP A 120 -0.23 20.61 8.69
CA ASP A 120 0.91 20.27 9.56
C ASP A 120 0.49 19.79 10.96
N LYS A 121 -0.81 19.73 11.25
CA LYS A 121 -1.34 19.33 12.57
C LYS A 121 -1.75 17.87 12.59
N SER A 122 -1.63 17.24 13.76
CA SER A 122 -2.00 15.84 13.98
C SER A 122 -2.79 15.65 15.27
N SER A 123 -3.34 14.45 15.48
CA SER A 123 -4.03 14.08 16.71
C SER A 123 -5.27 14.96 16.97
N GLU A 124 -5.49 15.42 18.21
CA GLU A 124 -6.62 16.29 18.56
C GLU A 124 -6.60 17.62 17.82
N GLU A 125 -5.41 18.20 17.60
CA GLU A 125 -5.29 19.47 16.89
C GLU A 125 -5.58 19.31 15.39
N GLY A 126 -5.15 18.19 14.81
CA GLY A 126 -5.49 17.81 13.44
C GLY A 126 -7.00 17.61 13.28
N LEU A 127 -7.62 16.89 14.21
CA LEU A 127 -9.08 16.70 14.22
C LEU A 127 -9.84 18.03 14.38
N LEU A 128 -9.39 18.91 15.28
CA LEU A 128 -10.01 20.22 15.47
C LEU A 128 -9.88 21.09 14.23
N LEU A 129 -8.70 21.08 13.59
CA LEU A 129 -8.47 21.80 12.33
C LEU A 129 -9.32 21.23 11.20
N TRP A 130 -9.45 19.91 11.11
CA TRP A 130 -10.35 19.27 10.14
C TRP A 130 -11.79 19.72 10.34
N CYS A 131 -12.27 19.78 11.58
CA CYS A 131 -13.62 20.28 11.87
C CYS A 131 -13.78 21.72 11.36
N LYS A 132 -12.79 22.60 11.61
CA LYS A 132 -12.80 23.99 11.13
C LYS A 132 -12.82 24.07 9.60
N ASN A 133 -11.96 23.31 8.92
CA ASN A 133 -11.86 23.34 7.46
C ASN A 133 -13.12 22.77 6.80
N THR A 134 -13.69 21.70 7.35
CA THR A 134 -14.89 21.04 6.82
C THR A 134 -16.14 21.93 6.98
N THR A 135 -16.19 22.71 8.05
CA THR A 135 -17.29 23.63 8.36
C THR A 135 -17.01 25.08 7.92
N ALA A 136 -15.91 25.32 7.20
CA ALA A 136 -15.60 26.65 6.68
C ALA A 136 -16.69 27.09 5.68
N GLY A 137 -17.19 28.32 5.86
CA GLY A 137 -18.24 28.91 5.03
C GLY A 137 -19.67 28.66 5.52
N TYR A 138 -19.86 27.98 6.66
CA TYR A 138 -21.17 27.89 7.30
C TYR A 138 -21.38 29.04 8.30
N ASP A 139 -22.53 29.70 8.20
CA ASP A 139 -22.89 30.81 9.09
C ASP A 139 -23.07 30.32 10.53
N GLY A 140 -22.51 31.08 11.48
CA GLY A 140 -22.61 30.80 12.91
C GLY A 140 -21.63 29.76 13.45
N VAL A 141 -20.77 29.17 12.61
CA VAL A 141 -19.77 28.19 13.07
C VAL A 141 -18.45 28.88 13.48
N ASP A 142 -18.11 28.84 14.77
CA ASP A 142 -16.80 29.27 15.29
C ASP A 142 -16.23 28.20 16.24
N ILE A 143 -15.37 27.33 15.69
CA ILE A 143 -14.76 26.24 16.44
C ILE A 143 -13.42 26.71 17.02
N LYS A 144 -13.39 27.04 18.31
CA LYS A 144 -12.15 27.40 19.04
C LYS A 144 -11.52 26.23 19.78
N SER A 145 -12.34 25.42 20.45
CA SER A 145 -11.97 24.20 21.16
C SER A 145 -13.12 23.21 21.12
N PHE A 146 -12.86 21.95 21.49
CA PHE A 146 -13.92 20.94 21.58
C PHE A 146 -14.98 21.32 22.62
N LYS A 147 -14.58 21.89 23.77
CA LYS A 147 -15.53 22.27 24.83
C LYS A 147 -16.45 23.42 24.48
N THR A 148 -15.99 24.45 23.78
CA THR A 148 -16.79 25.68 23.53
C THR A 148 -17.33 25.77 22.12
N GLY A 149 -16.60 25.27 21.12
CA GLY A 149 -16.95 25.41 19.70
C GLY A 149 -18.11 24.54 19.22
N PHE A 150 -18.59 23.62 20.06
CA PHE A 150 -19.67 22.69 19.73
C PHE A 150 -20.93 22.88 20.57
N ARG A 151 -20.91 23.80 21.56
CA ARG A 151 -21.99 23.96 22.57
C ARG A 151 -23.30 24.44 21.97
N ASP A 152 -23.21 25.24 20.92
CA ASP A 152 -24.37 25.86 20.29
C ASP A 152 -25.02 24.96 19.23
N GLY A 153 -24.38 23.86 18.84
CA GLY A 153 -24.86 22.92 17.82
C GLY A 153 -24.55 23.30 16.37
N HIS A 154 -24.01 24.50 16.09
CA HIS A 154 -23.71 24.91 14.70
C HIS A 154 -22.68 23.98 14.05
N ALA A 155 -21.62 23.63 14.78
CA ALA A 155 -20.55 22.78 14.28
C ALA A 155 -21.04 21.37 13.92
N PHE A 156 -21.82 20.71 14.79
CA PHE A 156 -22.37 19.39 14.49
C PHE A 156 -23.37 19.40 13.34
N LEU A 157 -24.22 20.43 13.27
CA LEU A 157 -25.16 20.60 12.18
C LEU A 157 -24.43 20.81 10.85
N ALA A 158 -23.38 21.63 10.83
CA ALA A 158 -22.58 21.88 9.62
C ALA A 158 -21.83 20.62 9.17
N LEU A 159 -21.27 19.85 10.10
CA LEU A 159 -20.63 18.56 9.79
C LEU A 159 -21.64 17.57 9.19
N ALA A 160 -22.85 17.49 9.76
CA ALA A 160 -23.90 16.63 9.24
C ALA A 160 -24.36 17.06 7.84
N HIS A 161 -24.57 18.37 7.63
CA HIS A 161 -24.94 18.92 6.32
C HIS A 161 -23.85 18.70 5.28
N LYS A 162 -22.57 18.87 5.64
CA LYS A 162 -21.45 18.68 4.71
C LYS A 162 -21.31 17.22 4.25
N TYR A 163 -21.73 16.26 5.08
CA TYR A 163 -21.69 14.84 4.73
C TYR A 163 -22.69 14.50 3.62
N ASP A 164 -23.89 15.06 3.72
CA ASP A 164 -24.93 14.97 2.71
C ASP A 164 -25.78 16.26 2.64
N PRO A 165 -25.40 17.21 1.77
CA PRO A 165 -26.12 18.49 1.64
C PRO A 165 -27.56 18.35 1.12
N ALA A 166 -27.91 17.22 0.52
CA ALA A 166 -29.25 17.02 -0.04
C ALA A 166 -30.30 16.71 1.03
N GLN A 167 -29.87 16.39 2.25
CA GLN A 167 -30.76 15.84 3.26
C GLN A 167 -31.64 16.89 3.95
N PHE A 168 -31.13 18.09 4.17
CA PHE A 168 -31.86 19.14 4.88
C PHE A 168 -31.33 20.53 4.52
N ASN A 169 -32.17 21.55 4.73
CA ASN A 169 -31.77 22.94 4.53
C ASN A 169 -31.05 23.49 5.77
N TYR A 170 -29.77 23.85 5.64
CA TYR A 170 -28.98 24.42 6.74
C TYR A 170 -29.55 25.74 7.27
N ASP A 171 -30.05 26.62 6.39
CA ASP A 171 -30.52 27.97 6.75
C ASP A 171 -31.84 28.00 7.52
N GLU A 172 -32.56 26.88 7.49
CA GLU A 172 -33.75 26.67 8.31
C GLU A 172 -33.36 26.17 9.71
N LEU A 173 -32.44 25.20 9.77
CA LEU A 173 -32.04 24.58 11.02
C LEU A 173 -31.06 25.43 11.83
N ASN A 174 -30.24 26.29 11.20
CA ASN A 174 -29.28 27.15 11.90
C ASN A 174 -29.97 28.23 12.77
N LYS A 175 -31.22 28.60 12.47
CA LYS A 175 -32.02 29.58 13.24
C LYS A 175 -32.67 28.99 14.49
N LEU A 176 -32.67 27.67 14.66
CA LEU A 176 -33.28 27.01 15.80
C LEU A 176 -32.50 27.28 17.10
N SER A 177 -33.14 27.00 18.24
CA SER A 177 -32.45 27.08 19.52
C SER A 177 -31.33 26.03 19.63
N PRO A 178 -30.28 26.26 20.44
CA PRO A 178 -29.15 25.33 20.54
C PRO A 178 -29.53 23.87 20.86
N ASP A 179 -30.53 23.68 21.72
CA ASP A 179 -31.06 22.35 22.09
C ASP A 179 -31.65 21.63 20.88
N GLN A 180 -32.49 22.33 20.12
CA GLN A 180 -33.12 21.78 18.92
C GLN A 180 -32.06 21.48 17.84
N ARG A 181 -31.04 22.34 17.69
CA ARG A 181 -29.96 22.14 16.72
C ARG A 181 -29.12 20.92 17.03
N LEU A 182 -28.75 20.74 18.30
CA LEU A 182 -28.00 19.56 18.75
C LEU A 182 -28.82 18.28 18.57
N GLU A 183 -30.09 18.27 18.99
CA GLU A 183 -30.95 17.10 18.84
C GLU A 183 -31.11 16.73 17.36
N LYS A 184 -31.36 17.71 16.49
CA LYS A 184 -31.47 17.48 15.04
C LYS A 184 -30.15 17.00 14.44
N ALA A 185 -29.03 17.61 14.80
CA ALA A 185 -27.73 17.17 14.31
C ALA A 185 -27.43 15.72 14.70
N PHE A 186 -27.74 15.31 15.93
CA PHE A 186 -27.54 13.94 16.40
C PHE A 186 -28.53 12.95 15.75
N GLU A 187 -29.81 13.33 15.55
CA GLU A 187 -30.79 12.55 14.79
C GLU A 187 -30.33 12.28 13.35
N ILE A 188 -29.81 13.32 12.70
CA ILE A 188 -29.34 13.23 11.32
C ILE A 188 -28.08 12.38 11.25
N ALA A 189 -27.13 12.57 12.17
CA ALA A 189 -25.91 11.78 12.23
C ALA A 189 -26.20 10.29 12.39
N GLU A 190 -27.18 9.93 13.23
CA GLU A 190 -27.60 8.55 13.43
C GLU A 190 -28.26 7.95 12.20
N LYS A 191 -29.21 8.67 11.59
CA LYS A 191 -29.97 8.15 10.43
C LYS A 191 -29.14 8.01 9.15
N THR A 192 -28.16 8.89 8.96
CA THR A 192 -27.52 9.10 7.64
C THR A 192 -26.08 8.63 7.63
N ILE A 193 -25.36 8.99 8.70
CA ILE A 193 -23.94 8.73 8.86
C ILE A 193 -23.74 7.44 9.68
N ASN A 194 -24.81 6.92 10.29
CA ASN A 194 -24.79 5.78 11.19
C ASN A 194 -23.88 6.01 12.42
N ILE A 195 -23.87 7.25 12.91
CA ILE A 195 -23.16 7.63 14.14
C ILE A 195 -24.19 7.65 15.28
N PRO A 196 -24.06 6.77 16.30
CA PRO A 196 -25.06 6.67 17.37
C PRO A 196 -25.14 7.97 18.18
N LYS A 197 -26.30 8.27 18.77
CA LYS A 197 -26.44 9.41 19.69
C LYS A 197 -25.71 9.14 21.00
N LEU A 198 -24.50 9.67 21.12
CA LEU A 198 -23.63 9.42 22.28
C LEU A 198 -23.60 10.56 23.29
N LEU A 199 -23.87 11.80 22.88
CA LEU A 199 -23.76 12.98 23.74
C LEU A 199 -25.14 13.42 24.25
N ASP A 200 -25.21 13.87 25.50
CA ASP A 200 -26.39 14.54 26.05
C ASP A 200 -26.45 16.01 25.61
N VAL A 201 -27.59 16.43 25.08
CA VAL A 201 -27.81 17.80 24.57
C VAL A 201 -27.61 18.86 25.66
N ASN A 202 -28.11 18.62 26.87
CA ASN A 202 -28.02 19.58 27.96
C ASN A 202 -26.58 19.74 28.46
N GLU A 203 -25.82 18.65 28.55
CA GLU A 203 -24.41 18.70 28.96
C GLU A 203 -23.53 19.43 27.96
N VAL A 204 -23.77 19.21 26.66
CA VAL A 204 -23.06 19.89 25.58
C VAL A 204 -23.37 21.40 25.62
N MET A 205 -24.64 21.78 25.75
CA MET A 205 -25.03 23.19 25.83
C MET A 205 -24.45 23.92 27.04
N LYS A 206 -24.56 23.31 28.23
CA LYS A 206 -23.99 23.85 29.47
C LYS A 206 -22.47 23.83 29.45
N GLY A 207 -21.88 23.02 28.57
CA GLY A 207 -20.45 22.87 28.46
C GLY A 207 -19.81 22.08 29.58
N THR A 208 -20.63 21.29 30.28
CA THR A 208 -20.22 20.35 31.33
C THR A 208 -19.87 18.98 30.76
N ALA A 209 -20.16 18.74 29.48
CA ALA A 209 -19.78 17.53 28.77
C ALA A 209 -18.26 17.29 28.83
N ASP A 210 -17.89 16.02 28.98
CA ASP A 210 -16.49 15.60 29.00
C ASP A 210 -15.82 15.84 27.64
N GLU A 211 -14.58 16.34 27.68
CA GLU A 211 -13.84 16.68 26.46
C GLU A 211 -13.46 15.44 25.66
N ARG A 212 -13.14 14.32 26.33
CA ARG A 212 -12.83 13.08 25.63
C ARG A 212 -14.06 12.54 24.92
N ALA A 213 -15.25 12.67 25.52
CA ALA A 213 -16.51 12.33 24.86
C ALA A 213 -16.76 13.18 23.60
N LEU A 214 -16.52 14.50 23.66
CA LEU A 214 -16.63 15.40 22.51
C LEU A 214 -15.62 15.07 21.39
N ILE A 215 -14.36 14.84 21.75
CA ILE A 215 -13.30 14.43 20.82
C ILE A 215 -13.66 13.08 20.17
N LEU A 216 -14.10 12.12 20.98
CA LEU A 216 -14.52 10.82 20.51
C LEU A 216 -15.67 10.96 19.50
N TYR A 217 -16.72 11.70 19.85
CA TYR A 217 -17.88 11.87 18.98
C TYR A 217 -17.51 12.57 17.66
N THR A 218 -16.74 13.66 17.72
CA THR A 218 -16.26 14.36 16.52
C THR A 218 -15.33 13.50 15.65
N SER A 219 -14.50 12.64 16.26
CA SER A 219 -13.67 11.70 15.49
C SER A 219 -14.50 10.66 14.72
N LEU A 220 -15.69 10.28 15.21
CA LEU A 220 -16.58 9.39 14.47
C LEU A 220 -17.04 10.02 13.15
N PHE A 221 -17.33 11.33 13.13
CA PHE A 221 -17.60 12.05 11.89
C PHE A 221 -16.39 12.00 10.96
N PHE A 222 -15.20 12.36 11.44
CA PHE A 222 -13.98 12.31 10.63
C PHE A 222 -13.80 10.95 9.93
N HIS A 223 -13.97 9.85 10.69
CA HIS A 223 -13.80 8.52 10.13
C HIS A 223 -14.92 8.13 9.16
N ALA A 224 -16.15 8.57 9.38
CA ALA A 224 -17.25 8.34 8.43
C ALA A 224 -17.01 9.09 7.11
N PHE A 225 -16.55 10.35 7.16
CA PHE A 225 -16.14 11.11 5.98
C PHE A 225 -14.97 10.43 5.25
N SER A 226 -13.94 10.02 6.00
CA SER A 226 -12.78 9.32 5.44
C SER A 226 -13.19 8.02 4.74
N ALA A 227 -14.07 7.24 5.35
CA ALA A 227 -14.59 6.01 4.76
C ALA A 227 -15.43 6.27 3.50
N GLN A 228 -16.27 7.31 3.50
CA GLN A 228 -17.07 7.69 2.33
C GLN A 228 -16.17 8.14 1.16
N ALA A 229 -15.13 8.92 1.45
CA ALA A 229 -14.16 9.36 0.45
C ALA A 229 -13.38 8.18 -0.13
N GLN A 230 -12.91 7.26 0.72
CA GLN A 230 -12.23 6.04 0.27
C GLN A 230 -13.14 5.14 -0.57
N ALA A 231 -14.41 4.98 -0.19
CA ALA A 231 -15.38 4.19 -0.96
C ALA A 231 -15.63 4.81 -2.35
N ARG A 232 -15.76 6.14 -2.44
CA ARG A 232 -15.91 6.86 -3.73
C ARG A 232 -14.66 6.73 -4.60
N ALA A 233 -13.47 6.88 -4.01
CA ALA A 233 -12.21 6.71 -4.73
C ALA A 233 -12.04 5.27 -5.23
N ALA A 234 -12.38 4.28 -4.42
CA ALA A 234 -12.34 2.86 -4.79
C ALA A 234 -13.35 2.53 -5.91
N ALA A 235 -14.55 3.12 -5.88
CA ALA A 235 -15.53 2.97 -6.94
C ALA A 235 -15.01 3.54 -8.27
N GLY A 236 -14.48 4.78 -8.26
CA GLY A 236 -13.89 5.37 -9.48
C GLY A 236 -12.68 4.59 -10.00
N ALA A 237 -11.82 4.07 -9.11
CA ALA A 237 -10.72 3.20 -9.50
C ALA A 237 -11.24 1.89 -10.13
N ARG A 238 -12.30 1.29 -9.58
CA ARG A 238 -12.94 0.09 -10.14
C ARG A 238 -13.52 0.35 -11.52
N ASP A 239 -14.19 1.48 -11.72
CA ASP A 239 -14.76 1.84 -13.03
C ASP A 239 -13.64 2.02 -14.07
N SER A 240 -12.56 2.71 -13.72
CA SER A 240 -11.40 2.85 -14.61
C SER A 240 -10.72 1.52 -14.95
N LEU A 241 -10.62 0.61 -13.97
CA LEU A 241 -10.08 -0.74 -14.19
C LEU A 241 -11.01 -1.58 -15.06
N GLN A 242 -12.32 -1.40 -14.93
CA GLN A 242 -13.32 -2.06 -15.77
C GLN A 242 -13.22 -1.59 -17.23
N ASP A 243 -12.99 -0.30 -17.46
CA ASP A 243 -12.74 0.26 -18.80
C ASP A 243 -11.43 -0.26 -19.40
N GLN A 244 -10.36 -0.33 -18.59
CA GLN A 244 -9.08 -0.93 -19.01
C GLN A 244 -9.24 -2.42 -19.33
N LEU A 245 -10.00 -3.16 -18.54
CA LEU A 245 -10.27 -4.58 -18.79
C LEU A 245 -11.02 -4.78 -20.10
N SER A 246 -12.03 -3.94 -20.36
CA SER A 246 -12.86 -4.01 -21.57
C SER A 246 -12.02 -3.70 -22.83
N SER A 247 -11.17 -2.67 -22.78
CA SER A 247 -10.25 -2.35 -23.89
C SER A 247 -9.17 -3.41 -24.11
N ALA A 248 -8.64 -4.01 -23.04
CA ALA A 248 -7.70 -5.11 -23.14
C ALA A 248 -8.35 -6.38 -23.71
N GLN A 249 -9.62 -6.65 -23.38
CA GLN A 249 -10.39 -7.75 -23.96
C GLN A 249 -10.61 -7.57 -25.46
N GLN A 250 -10.97 -6.37 -25.91
CA GLN A 250 -11.09 -6.05 -27.34
C GLN A 250 -9.76 -6.24 -28.07
N SER A 251 -8.66 -5.71 -27.53
CA SER A 251 -7.33 -5.87 -28.11
C SER A 251 -6.91 -7.35 -28.20
N LYS A 252 -7.22 -8.15 -27.16
CA LYS A 252 -6.99 -9.60 -27.18
C LYS A 252 -7.79 -10.27 -28.31
N GLU A 253 -9.04 -9.89 -28.50
CA GLU A 253 -9.89 -10.48 -29.54
C GLU A 253 -9.39 -10.13 -30.96
N GLU A 254 -8.92 -8.91 -31.17
CA GLU A 254 -8.24 -8.53 -32.41
C GLU A 254 -6.96 -9.32 -32.65
N LEU A 255 -6.13 -9.51 -31.62
CA LEU A 255 -4.93 -10.33 -31.72
C LEU A 255 -5.26 -11.79 -32.01
N MET A 256 -6.30 -12.35 -31.40
CA MET A 256 -6.76 -13.72 -31.67
C MET A 256 -7.19 -13.89 -33.13
N LYS A 257 -7.87 -12.89 -33.72
CA LYS A 257 -8.20 -12.91 -35.15
C LYS A 257 -6.95 -12.89 -36.03
N LYS A 258 -5.97 -12.02 -35.74
CA LYS A 258 -4.69 -11.96 -36.48
C LYS A 258 -3.90 -13.26 -36.37
N VAL A 259 -3.87 -13.90 -35.20
CA VAL A 259 -3.21 -15.20 -35.02
C VAL A 259 -3.88 -16.26 -35.92
N SER A 260 -5.21 -16.32 -35.95
CA SER A 260 -5.93 -17.25 -36.83
C SER A 260 -5.66 -17.00 -38.33
N GLU A 261 -5.55 -15.74 -38.74
CA GLU A 261 -5.20 -15.37 -40.13
C GLU A 261 -3.77 -15.80 -40.48
N LEU A 262 -2.80 -15.58 -39.58
CA LEU A 262 -1.41 -16.00 -39.77
C LEU A 262 -1.26 -17.52 -39.81
N GLU A 263 -2.03 -18.25 -38.98
CA GLU A 263 -2.05 -19.72 -39.02
C GLU A 263 -2.53 -20.24 -40.38
N LYS A 264 -3.58 -19.64 -40.95
CA LYS A 264 -4.05 -19.98 -42.30
C LYS A 264 -2.99 -19.67 -43.36
N ALA A 265 -2.40 -18.47 -43.32
CA ALA A 265 -1.36 -18.07 -44.27
C ALA A 265 -0.12 -18.98 -44.20
N ASN A 266 0.29 -19.39 -42.99
CA ASN A 266 1.38 -20.34 -42.80
C ASN A 266 1.04 -21.73 -43.35
N ALA A 267 -0.19 -22.20 -43.15
CA ALA A 267 -0.63 -23.47 -43.73
C ALA A 267 -0.61 -23.45 -45.27
N GLU A 268 -1.06 -22.35 -45.88
CA GLU A 268 -1.00 -22.16 -47.34
C GLU A 268 0.43 -22.12 -47.86
N LEU A 269 1.32 -21.35 -47.21
CA LEU A 269 2.74 -21.28 -47.57
C LEU A 269 3.41 -22.65 -47.48
N LYS A 270 3.12 -23.41 -46.42
CA LYS A 270 3.66 -24.75 -46.23
C LYS A 270 3.21 -25.70 -47.34
N SER A 271 1.93 -25.66 -47.72
CA SER A 271 1.40 -26.44 -48.85
C SER A 271 2.09 -26.08 -50.17
N ARG A 272 2.30 -24.78 -50.44
CA ARG A 272 3.02 -24.34 -51.65
C ARG A 272 4.46 -24.84 -51.67
N TYR A 273 5.15 -24.77 -50.53
CA TYR A 273 6.51 -25.30 -50.39
C TYR A 273 6.57 -26.80 -50.67
N GLU A 274 5.61 -27.58 -50.14
CA GLU A 274 5.52 -29.03 -50.37
C GLU A 274 5.26 -29.36 -51.84
N ASP A 275 4.36 -28.63 -52.51
CA ASP A 275 4.08 -28.78 -53.95
C ASP A 275 5.31 -28.45 -54.83
N GLU A 276 6.03 -27.38 -54.48
CA GLU A 276 7.24 -26.95 -55.20
C GLU A 276 8.38 -27.97 -55.04
N LEU A 277 8.55 -28.52 -53.83
CA LEU A 277 9.50 -29.60 -53.56
C LEU A 277 9.21 -30.85 -54.38
N LYS A 278 7.92 -31.14 -54.61
CA LYS A 278 7.47 -32.28 -55.40
C LYS A 278 7.76 -32.09 -56.89
N LYS A 279 7.51 -30.88 -57.43
CA LYS A 279 7.85 -30.52 -58.82
C LYS A 279 9.35 -30.57 -59.10
N LEU A 280 10.18 -30.17 -58.13
CA LEU A 280 11.64 -30.28 -58.23
C LEU A 280 12.15 -31.73 -58.26
N LYS A 281 11.44 -32.65 -57.61
CA LYS A 281 11.77 -34.09 -57.62
C LYS A 281 11.29 -34.83 -58.88
N GLU A 282 10.27 -34.30 -59.56
CA GLU A 282 9.64 -34.93 -60.73
C GLU A 282 10.24 -34.48 -62.08
N GLN A 283 11.26 -33.60 -62.10
CA GLN A 283 11.94 -33.24 -63.34
C GLN A 283 12.84 -34.38 -63.85
N PRO A 284 12.71 -34.81 -65.13
CA PRO A 284 13.58 -35.82 -65.71
C PRO A 284 14.99 -35.26 -65.98
N GLU A 285 16.02 -36.00 -65.56
CA GLU A 285 17.41 -35.73 -65.88
C GLU A 285 17.65 -35.79 -67.40
N ILE A 286 17.77 -34.64 -68.07
CA ILE A 286 18.37 -34.54 -69.41
C ILE A 286 19.37 -33.37 -69.45
N GLN A 287 20.63 -33.76 -69.23
CA GLN A 287 21.87 -33.38 -69.93
C GLN A 287 22.27 -31.90 -70.15
N THR A 288 23.34 -31.55 -69.43
CA THR A 288 24.62 -30.98 -69.92
C THR A 288 24.55 -29.72 -70.79
N ASP A 289 24.76 -28.58 -70.11
CA ASP A 289 25.65 -27.45 -70.52
C ASP A 289 25.25 -26.13 -69.85
N ARG A 290 24.08 -26.09 -69.18
CA ARG A 290 23.69 -24.97 -68.30
C ARG A 290 24.11 -25.13 -66.83
N ALA A 291 24.55 -26.32 -66.45
CA ALA A 291 24.97 -26.64 -65.08
C ALA A 291 26.17 -25.79 -64.61
N ASN A 292 27.14 -25.47 -65.47
CA ASN A 292 28.35 -24.77 -65.00
C ASN A 292 28.14 -23.27 -64.69
N THR A 293 27.08 -22.64 -65.20
CA THR A 293 26.80 -21.21 -64.92
C THR A 293 25.81 -21.04 -63.76
N GLN A 294 24.89 -21.99 -63.57
CA GLN A 294 23.98 -22.01 -62.43
C GLN A 294 24.58 -22.65 -61.18
N THR A 295 25.47 -23.65 -61.29
CA THR A 295 26.24 -24.19 -60.15
C THR A 295 27.23 -23.16 -59.62
N LYS A 296 27.91 -22.36 -60.46
CA LYS A 296 28.77 -21.26 -59.95
C LYS A 296 27.98 -20.16 -59.25
N ARG A 297 26.76 -19.82 -59.71
CA ARG A 297 25.89 -18.85 -59.04
C ARG A 297 25.22 -19.42 -57.79
N GLY A 298 24.83 -20.69 -57.82
CA GLY A 298 24.29 -21.44 -56.69
C GLY A 298 25.32 -21.64 -55.60
N ASP A 299 26.54 -22.05 -55.95
CA ASP A 299 27.68 -22.20 -55.03
C ASP A 299 28.13 -20.83 -54.49
N ASP A 300 28.14 -19.75 -55.29
CA ASP A 300 28.43 -18.39 -54.80
C ASP A 300 27.31 -17.87 -53.88
N LEU A 301 26.03 -18.09 -54.22
CA LEU A 301 24.91 -17.73 -53.34
C LEU A 301 24.89 -18.58 -52.07
N GLN A 302 25.17 -19.87 -52.15
CA GLN A 302 25.19 -20.79 -51.02
C GLN A 302 26.41 -20.53 -50.13
N ALA A 303 27.56 -20.18 -50.69
CA ALA A 303 28.73 -19.69 -49.97
C ALA A 303 28.46 -18.33 -49.31
N ARG A 304 27.73 -17.42 -49.96
CA ARG A 304 27.27 -16.14 -49.37
C ARG A 304 26.22 -16.34 -48.27
N LEU A 305 25.29 -17.26 -48.43
CA LEU A 305 24.28 -17.59 -47.41
C LEU A 305 24.91 -18.30 -46.21
N THR A 306 25.81 -19.26 -46.43
CA THR A 306 26.54 -19.91 -45.32
C THR A 306 27.51 -18.98 -44.63
N SER A 307 28.19 -18.07 -45.35
CA SER A 307 29.02 -17.03 -44.71
C SER A 307 28.19 -15.96 -43.99
N SER A 308 27.03 -15.58 -44.51
CA SER A 308 26.09 -14.67 -43.84
C SER A 308 25.43 -15.31 -42.61
N SER A 309 25.05 -16.58 -42.69
CA SER A 309 24.52 -17.34 -41.54
C SER A 309 25.60 -17.52 -40.47
N LYS A 310 26.82 -17.90 -40.86
CA LYS A 310 27.96 -17.98 -39.92
C LYS A 310 28.28 -16.63 -39.27
N ARG A 311 28.17 -15.52 -40.01
CA ARG A 311 28.29 -14.16 -39.42
C ARG A 311 27.17 -13.89 -38.43
N ALA A 312 25.92 -14.16 -38.77
CA ALA A 312 24.79 -13.96 -37.87
C ALA A 312 24.91 -14.82 -36.59
N ASP A 313 25.37 -16.06 -36.70
CA ASP A 313 25.61 -16.95 -35.55
C ASP A 313 26.78 -16.46 -34.67
N GLN A 314 27.83 -15.90 -35.28
CA GLN A 314 28.93 -15.27 -34.56
C GLN A 314 28.48 -13.98 -33.84
N GLU A 315 27.72 -13.12 -34.51
CA GLU A 315 27.15 -11.90 -33.93
C GLU A 315 26.19 -12.22 -32.78
N PHE A 316 25.33 -13.24 -32.94
CA PHE A 316 24.43 -13.70 -31.89
C PHE A 316 25.20 -14.25 -30.68
N SER A 317 26.27 -15.02 -30.90
CA SER A 317 27.13 -15.52 -29.82
C SER A 317 27.84 -14.40 -29.06
N LEU A 318 28.29 -13.36 -29.77
CA LEU A 318 28.91 -12.18 -29.15
C LEU A 318 27.90 -11.35 -28.32
N LEU A 319 26.67 -11.18 -28.84
CA LEU A 319 25.60 -10.49 -28.11
C LEU A 319 25.16 -11.26 -26.86
N LEU A 320 25.12 -12.59 -26.92
CA LEU A 320 24.82 -13.43 -25.76
C LEU A 320 25.87 -13.28 -24.65
N LEU A 321 27.16 -13.21 -25.03
CA LEU A 321 28.26 -12.98 -24.10
C LEU A 321 28.17 -11.59 -23.45
N LEU A 322 27.84 -10.56 -24.23
CA LEU A 322 27.66 -9.19 -23.75
C LEU A 322 26.49 -9.10 -22.75
N ARG A 323 25.37 -9.76 -23.05
CA ARG A 323 24.22 -9.88 -22.16
C ARG A 323 24.60 -10.50 -20.82
N GLN A 324 25.36 -11.60 -20.84
CA GLN A 324 25.83 -12.28 -19.63
C GLN A 324 26.72 -11.35 -18.77
N GLN A 325 27.56 -10.52 -19.39
CA GLN A 325 28.38 -9.54 -18.68
C GLN A 325 27.57 -8.39 -18.07
N PHE A 326 26.53 -7.89 -18.76
CA PHE A 326 25.62 -6.90 -18.19
C PHE A 326 24.84 -7.45 -17.00
N ASP A 327 24.35 -8.69 -17.09
CA ASP A 327 23.63 -9.34 -16.00
C ASP A 327 24.53 -9.49 -14.75
N GLN A 328 25.83 -9.79 -14.94
CA GLN A 328 26.81 -9.82 -13.85
C GLN A 328 27.03 -8.43 -13.24
N HIS A 329 27.17 -7.39 -14.05
CA HIS A 329 27.29 -6.00 -13.58
C HIS A 329 26.06 -5.54 -12.77
N VAL A 330 24.85 -5.94 -13.18
CA VAL A 330 23.61 -5.64 -12.43
C VAL A 330 23.62 -6.35 -11.07
N LEU A 331 24.09 -7.59 -11.02
CA LEU A 331 24.23 -8.35 -9.78
C LEU A 331 25.23 -7.68 -8.83
N ASP A 332 26.37 -7.22 -9.36
CA ASP A 332 27.39 -6.51 -8.60
C ASP A 332 26.85 -5.19 -8.05
N MET A 333 26.11 -4.41 -8.85
CA MET A 333 25.41 -3.20 -8.38
C MET A 333 24.40 -3.51 -7.27
N HIS A 334 23.70 -4.65 -7.35
CA HIS A 334 22.77 -5.07 -6.32
C HIS A 334 23.48 -5.45 -5.01
N ASN A 335 24.67 -6.06 -5.11
CA ASN A 335 25.52 -6.35 -3.96
C ASN A 335 26.11 -5.06 -3.35
N TRP A 336 26.52 -4.09 -4.17
CA TRP A 336 26.93 -2.75 -3.75
C TRP A 336 25.85 -2.06 -2.91
N ARG A 337 24.57 -2.10 -3.34
CA ARG A 337 23.45 -1.51 -2.60
C ARG A 337 23.33 -2.04 -1.17
N LYS A 338 23.74 -3.29 -0.91
CA LYS A 338 23.70 -3.88 0.44
C LYS A 338 24.85 -3.42 1.33
N LEU A 339 25.92 -2.87 0.76
CA LEU A 339 27.18 -2.56 1.44
C LEU A 339 27.46 -1.05 1.59
N VAL A 340 26.55 -0.18 1.12
CA VAL A 340 26.76 1.29 1.05
C VAL A 340 25.59 2.02 1.74
N GLU A 341 25.89 2.88 2.72
CA GLU A 341 24.96 3.93 3.20
C GLU A 341 24.92 5.07 2.15
N VAL A 342 23.72 5.60 1.91
CA VAL A 342 23.24 6.21 0.64
C VAL A 342 24.03 7.44 0.14
N ASP A 343 24.91 8.06 0.92
CA ASP A 343 25.48 9.39 0.60
C ASP A 343 26.86 9.42 -0.10
N THR A 344 27.42 8.29 -0.56
CA THR A 344 28.76 8.26 -1.20
C THR A 344 28.78 7.91 -2.70
N VAL A 345 27.63 7.66 -3.32
CA VAL A 345 27.55 7.20 -4.73
C VAL A 345 27.83 8.32 -5.73
N ALA A 346 27.60 9.58 -5.34
CA ALA A 346 27.79 10.74 -6.22
C ALA A 346 29.27 11.02 -6.57
N ASP A 347 30.19 10.76 -5.64
CA ASP A 347 31.62 11.04 -5.85
C ASP A 347 32.29 10.02 -6.78
N PHE A 348 31.83 8.76 -6.77
CA PHE A 348 32.39 7.69 -7.63
C PHE A 348 31.98 7.84 -9.11
N LEU A 349 30.77 8.34 -9.38
CA LEU A 349 30.25 8.48 -10.75
C LEU A 349 30.86 9.66 -11.52
N MET A 350 31.65 10.52 -10.87
CA MET A 350 32.33 11.64 -11.54
C MET A 350 33.69 11.28 -12.16
N GLU A 351 34.31 10.14 -11.79
CA GLU A 351 35.63 9.75 -12.33
C GLU A 351 35.59 8.86 -13.59
N VAL A 352 34.45 8.26 -13.95
CA VAL A 352 34.36 7.25 -15.03
C VAL A 352 33.75 7.79 -16.34
N LYS A 353 33.73 9.12 -16.54
CA LYS A 353 33.32 9.69 -17.83
C LYS A 353 34.51 9.81 -18.79
N THR A 354 34.76 8.74 -19.54
CA THR A 354 35.49 8.82 -20.82
C THR A 354 34.55 8.56 -22.00
N PRO A 355 34.83 9.15 -23.18
CA PRO A 355 33.91 9.24 -24.31
C PRO A 355 33.91 7.95 -25.14
N LEU A 356 33.46 6.83 -24.55
CA LEU A 356 33.33 5.52 -25.21
C LEU A 356 32.49 5.60 -26.49
N VAL A 357 31.49 6.49 -26.50
CA VAL A 357 30.59 6.71 -27.64
C VAL A 357 31.35 7.30 -28.85
N GLU A 358 32.31 8.20 -28.63
CA GLU A 358 33.13 8.77 -29.72
C GLU A 358 34.23 7.81 -30.20
N GLU A 359 34.74 6.93 -29.33
CA GLU A 359 35.72 5.92 -29.72
C GLU A 359 35.11 4.72 -30.46
N LEU A 360 33.87 4.35 -30.15
CA LEU A 360 33.12 3.32 -30.85
C LEU A 360 32.69 3.79 -32.24
N ALA A 361 32.31 5.06 -32.38
CA ALA A 361 31.99 5.66 -33.68
C ALA A 361 33.21 5.71 -34.64
N LYS A 362 34.44 5.71 -34.10
CA LYS A 362 35.69 5.67 -34.87
C LYS A 362 36.23 4.26 -35.10
N ALA A 363 35.69 3.24 -34.40
CA ALA A 363 36.06 1.85 -34.61
C ALA A 363 35.20 1.25 -35.74
N GLY A 364 35.84 0.59 -36.72
CA GLY A 364 35.22 0.11 -37.95
C GLY A 364 34.10 -0.95 -37.79
N GLY A 365 34.24 -2.12 -38.42
CA GLY A 365 33.16 -3.13 -38.45
C GLY A 365 32.66 -3.59 -37.07
N PHE A 366 31.43 -4.12 -37.05
CA PHE A 366 30.69 -4.52 -35.83
C PHE A 366 31.50 -5.39 -34.87
N ASP A 367 32.28 -6.35 -35.38
CA ASP A 367 33.15 -7.23 -34.57
C ASP A 367 34.19 -6.45 -33.73
N VAL A 368 34.73 -5.35 -34.28
CA VAL A 368 35.76 -4.52 -33.61
C VAL A 368 35.13 -3.65 -32.53
N GLN A 369 33.91 -3.17 -32.76
CA GLN A 369 33.16 -2.38 -31.77
C GLN A 369 32.77 -3.25 -30.56
N VAL A 370 32.29 -4.48 -30.81
CA VAL A 370 31.92 -5.42 -29.73
C VAL A 370 33.15 -5.87 -28.94
N SER A 371 34.28 -6.13 -29.60
CA SER A 371 35.53 -6.49 -28.90
C SER A 371 36.05 -5.36 -28.00
N LYS A 372 35.97 -4.09 -28.44
CA LYS A 372 36.34 -2.94 -27.61
C LYS A 372 35.41 -2.74 -26.42
N LEU A 373 34.10 -2.82 -26.63
CA LEU A 373 33.11 -2.73 -25.55
C LEU A 373 33.38 -3.79 -24.48
N ARG A 374 33.57 -5.04 -24.90
CA ARG A 374 33.89 -6.15 -24.01
C ARG A 374 35.15 -5.88 -23.18
N GLY A 375 36.23 -5.40 -23.80
CA GLY A 375 37.47 -5.10 -23.08
C GLY A 375 37.31 -3.99 -22.04
N SER A 376 36.50 -2.97 -22.33
CA SER A 376 36.21 -1.89 -21.38
C SER A 376 35.38 -2.38 -20.19
N LEU A 377 34.31 -3.15 -20.46
CA LEU A 377 33.47 -3.75 -19.43
C LEU A 377 34.26 -4.69 -18.52
N GLU A 378 35.13 -5.55 -19.06
CA GLU A 378 35.98 -6.45 -18.26
C GLU A 378 36.94 -5.69 -17.33
N ASN A 379 37.47 -4.54 -17.76
CA ASN A 379 38.31 -3.69 -16.91
C ASN A 379 37.49 -3.04 -15.80
N GLU A 380 36.31 -2.51 -16.10
CA GLU A 380 35.40 -1.95 -15.09
C GLU A 380 34.97 -3.00 -14.06
N THR A 381 34.60 -4.22 -14.50
CA THR A 381 34.25 -5.32 -13.58
C THR A 381 35.39 -5.62 -12.61
N LYS A 382 36.64 -5.65 -13.09
CA LYS A 382 37.82 -5.92 -12.24
C LYS A 382 38.06 -4.83 -11.20
N VAL A 383 37.93 -3.56 -11.61
CA VAL A 383 38.09 -2.41 -10.69
C VAL A 383 37.02 -2.45 -9.60
N ILE A 384 35.77 -2.73 -9.97
CA ILE A 384 34.64 -2.84 -9.03
C ILE A 384 34.85 -3.99 -8.04
N HIS A 385 35.28 -5.16 -8.51
CA HIS A 385 35.55 -6.31 -7.65
C HIS A 385 36.67 -6.05 -6.65
N GLN A 386 37.77 -5.41 -7.07
CA GLN A 386 38.88 -5.08 -6.18
C GLN A 386 38.41 -4.13 -5.06
N TYR A 387 37.64 -3.11 -5.42
CA TYR A 387 37.10 -2.14 -4.46
C TYR A 387 36.12 -2.78 -3.45
N LEU A 388 35.25 -3.70 -3.90
CA LEU A 388 34.35 -4.44 -3.01
C LEU A 388 35.12 -5.28 -1.98
N LYS A 389 36.16 -5.96 -2.43
CA LYS A 389 37.01 -6.79 -1.57
C LYS A 389 37.68 -5.95 -0.49
N ASP A 390 38.27 -4.81 -0.87
CA ASP A 390 38.91 -3.89 0.06
C ASP A 390 37.92 -3.35 1.12
N LYS A 391 36.67 -3.11 0.73
CA LYS A 391 35.60 -2.62 1.62
C LYS A 391 35.02 -3.71 2.54
N GLU A 392 34.90 -4.95 2.06
CA GLU A 392 34.55 -6.09 2.91
C GLU A 392 35.62 -6.34 3.99
N ASP A 393 36.90 -6.27 3.61
CA ASP A 393 38.01 -6.46 4.53
C ASP A 393 38.06 -5.34 5.58
N PHE A 394 37.78 -4.09 5.18
CA PHE A 394 37.63 -2.96 6.10
C PHE A 394 36.46 -3.16 7.10
N ASN A 395 35.29 -3.61 6.63
CA ASN A 395 34.15 -3.86 7.50
C ASN A 395 34.37 -5.05 8.46
N LYS A 396 35.05 -6.12 8.02
CA LYS A 396 35.45 -7.24 8.88
C LYS A 396 36.42 -6.78 9.99
N GLN A 397 37.39 -5.92 9.66
CA GLN A 397 38.31 -5.34 10.64
C GLN A 397 37.61 -4.40 11.65
N LYS A 398 36.54 -3.70 11.23
CA LYS A 398 35.73 -2.83 12.10
C LYS A 398 34.87 -3.64 13.10
N ILE A 399 34.42 -4.83 12.71
CA ILE A 399 33.65 -5.75 13.58
C ILE A 399 34.57 -6.48 14.58
N SER A 400 35.82 -6.78 14.20
CA SER A 400 36.80 -7.43 15.09
C SER A 400 37.41 -6.51 16.16
N LYS A 401 37.13 -5.19 16.12
CA LYS A 401 37.62 -4.18 17.07
C LYS A 401 36.54 -3.61 18.00
N LYS A 402 35.33 -4.18 17.98
CA LYS A 402 34.29 -4.01 18.99
C LYS A 402 34.16 -5.31 19.77
#